data_AF-A0A377M8F7-F1
#
_entry.id   AF-A0A377M8F7-F1
#
_cell.length_a   1.000
_cell.length_b   1.000
_cell.length_c   1.000
_cell.angle_alpha   90.00
_cell.angle_beta   90.00
_cell.angle_gamma   90.00
#
_symmetry.space_group_name_H-M   'P 1'
#
loop_
_entity.id
_entity.type
_entity.pdbx_description
1 polymer ?
#
loop_
_entity_poly.entity_id
_entity_poly.type
_entity_poly.pdbx_seq_one_letter_code
_entity_poly.pdbx_strand_id
1 'polypeptide(L)' 'MIKATDRKLVVGLEIGTAKVAALVGEVLPDGMVNIIGVGQLPVPWYG' A
#
# COMPACT_ATOMS: atom_id res chain seq x y z
N MET A 1 15.47 14.49 -22.54
CA MET A 1 15.40 13.21 -21.80
C MET A 1 14.42 13.42 -20.66
N ILE A 2 13.24 12.80 -20.70
CA ILE A 2 12.29 12.87 -19.56
C ILE A 2 12.92 12.03 -18.46
N LYS A 3 13.35 12.69 -17.38
CA LYS A 3 13.83 12.02 -16.19
C LYS A 3 12.59 11.39 -15.55
N ALA A 4 12.39 10.08 -15.76
CA ALA A 4 11.39 9.34 -15.01
C ALA A 4 11.73 9.56 -13.54
N THR A 5 10.86 10.28 -12.83
CA THR A 5 11.02 10.48 -11.39
C THR A 5 11.03 9.10 -10.77
N ASP A 6 12.14 8.74 -10.12
CA ASP A 6 12.29 7.47 -9.41
C ASP A 6 11.33 7.52 -8.21
N ARG A 7 10.07 7.12 -8.45
CA ARG A 7 9.02 7.14 -7.43
C ARG A 7 9.29 6.01 -6.47
N LYS A 8 9.73 6.35 -5.27
CA LYS A 8 9.95 5.37 -4.21
C LYS A 8 8.61 4.91 -3.66
N LEU A 9 8.14 3.75 -4.13
CA LEU A 9 6.91 3.14 -3.65
C LEU A 9 7.17 2.27 -2.41
N VAL A 10 6.22 2.26 -1.50
CA VAL A 10 6.19 1.41 -0.30
C VAL A 10 4.83 0.75 -0.18
N VAL A 11 4.81 -0.50 0.31
CA VAL A 11 3.57 -1.23 0.59
C VAL A 11 3.52 -1.58 2.07
N GLY A 12 2.45 -1.17 2.74
CA GLY A 12 2.10 -1.65 4.08
C GLY A 12 1.19 -2.86 3.95
N LEU A 13 1.56 -3.99 4.57
CA LEU A 13 0.75 -5.21 4.61
C LEU A 13 0.25 -5.45 6.04
N GLU A 14 -1.06 -5.48 6.20
CA GLU A 14 -1.75 -5.87 7.44
C GLU A 14 -2.29 -7.29 7.27
N ILE A 15 -1.88 -8.22 8.15
CA ILE A 15 -2.40 -9.59 8.20
C ILE A 15 -3.18 -9.74 9.50
N GLY A 16 -4.49 -9.54 9.43
CA GLY A 16 -5.42 -9.78 10.53
C GLY A 16 -6.11 -11.13 10.40
N THR A 17 -6.70 -11.62 11.49
CA THR A 17 -7.51 -12.85 11.49
C THR A 17 -8.81 -12.71 10.71
N ALA A 18 -9.39 -11.50 10.69
CA ALA A 18 -10.64 -11.22 9.98
C ALA A 18 -10.44 -10.76 8.52
N LYS A 19 -9.26 -10.20 8.21
CA LYS A 19 -8.96 -9.64 6.89
C LYS A 19 -7.46 -9.50 6.66
N VAL A 20 -7.07 -9.47 5.40
CA VAL A 20 -5.77 -9.00 4.94
C VAL A 20 -5.98 -7.66 4.23
N ALA A 21 -5.12 -6.68 4.48
CA ALA A 21 -5.17 -5.39 3.80
C ALA A 21 -3.79 -4.94 3.30
N ALA A 22 -3.77 -4.26 2.17
CA ALA A 22 -2.58 -3.67 1.58
C ALA A 22 -2.79 -2.17 1.34
N LEU A 23 -1.80 -1.36 1.72
CA LEU A 23 -1.75 0.07 1.47
C LEU A 23 -0.56 0.36 0.57
N VAL A 24 -0.77 1.07 -0.54
CA VAL A 24 0.30 1.49 -1.44
C VAL A 24 0.52 2.98 -1.23
N GLY A 25 1.76 3.34 -0.90
CA GLY A 25 2.18 4.73 -0.72
C GLY A 25 3.38 5.10 -1.55
N GLU A 26 3.46 6.36 -1.92
CA GLU A 26 4.66 7.00 -2.46
C GLU A 26 5.39 7.72 -1.34
N VAL A 27 6.69 7.46 -1.19
CA VAL A 27 7.53 8.17 -0.23
C VAL A 27 7.97 9.50 -0.85
N LEU A 28 7.55 10.59 -0.24
CA LEU A 28 7.89 11.95 -0.63
C LEU A 28 9.31 12.31 -0.16
N PRO A 29 9.95 13.35 -0.75
CA PRO A 29 11.30 13.76 -0.37
C PRO A 29 11.47 14.19 1.09
N ASP A 30 10.39 14.62 1.75
CA ASP A 30 10.36 14.99 3.18
C ASP A 30 10.18 13.77 4.11
N GLY A 31 10.09 12.56 3.54
CA GLY A 31 9.89 11.32 4.27
C GLY A 31 8.43 10.98 4.59
N MET A 32 7.48 11.85 4.24
CA MET A 32 6.06 11.53 4.36
C MET A 32 5.65 10.48 3.33
N VAL A 33 4.65 9.67 3.69
CA VAL A 33 4.07 8.68 2.78
C VAL A 33 2.73 9.20 2.29
N ASN A 34 2.62 9.45 0.99
CA ASN A 34 1.37 9.77 0.33
C ASN A 34 0.64 8.48 -0.07
N ILE A 35 -0.54 8.22 0.48
CA ILE A 35 -1.30 7.00 0.18
C ILE A 35 -2.01 7.17 -1.16
N ILE A 36 -1.66 6.29 -2.11
CA ILE A 36 -2.18 6.33 -3.49
C ILE A 36 -3.11 5.15 -3.79
N GLY A 37 -3.17 4.13 -2.93
CA GLY A 37 -4.04 2.98 -3.11
C GLY A 37 -4.27 2.19 -1.83
N VAL A 38 -5.45 1.58 -1.73
CA VAL A 38 -5.86 0.69 -0.64
C VAL A 38 -6.55 -0.53 -1.21
N GLY A 39 -6.16 -1.72 -0.75
CA GLY A 39 -6.81 -2.99 -1.06
C GLY A 39 -7.12 -3.74 0.23
N GLN A 40 -8.27 -4.41 0.28
CA GLN A 40 -8.69 -5.19 1.43
C GLN A 40 -9.33 -6.48 0.96
N LEU A 41 -9.02 -7.58 1.63
CA LEU A 41 -9.62 -8.87 1.42
C LEU A 41 -10.14 -9.38 2.77
N PRO A 42 -11.47 -9.39 3.00
CA PRO A 42 -12.03 -10.07 4.16
C PRO A 42 -11.78 -11.57 4.04
N VAL A 43 -11.55 -12.26 5.16
CA VAL A 43 -11.50 -13.72 5.17
C VAL A 43 -12.93 -14.23 4.97
N PRO A 44 -13.26 -14.85 3.83
CA PRO A 44 -14.59 -15.41 3.63
C PRO A 44 -14.70 -16.66 4.50
N TRP A 45 -15.71 -16.69 5.37
CA TRP A 45 -16.11 -17.92 6.03
C TRP A 45 -16.82 -18.80 5.00
N TYR A 46 -16.27 -19.98 4.70
CA TYR A 46 -16.87 -21.00 3.82
C TYR A 46 -17.66 -22.07 4.61
N GLY A 47 -18.02 -21.77 5.86
CA GLY A 47 -18.81 -22.64 6.72
C GLY A 47 -20.30 -22.48 6.51
#